data_AF-A0A8T6MAZ4-F1
#
_entry.id   AF-A0A8T6MAZ4-F1
#
_cell.length_a   1.000
_cell.length_b   1.000
_cell.length_c   1.000
_cell.angle_alpha   90.00
_cell.angle_beta   90.00
_cell.angle_gamma   90.00
#
_symmetry.space_group_name_H-M   'P 1'
#
loop_
_entity.id
_entity.type
_entity.pdbx_description
1 polymer ?
#
loop_
_entity_poly.entity_id
_entity_poly.type
_entity_poly.pdbx_seq_one_letter_code
_entity_poly.pdbx_strand_id
1 'polypeptide(L)'
;MNFENVIFGNINDFDKSLLKEIIDYLNEKEINYFYLSGLNEDFGKEYIKNNNFDYFFNFNKIYHVDKSYLDTLSEIDLEIRNNNYKKSNDYIDQYYKIYFLTKLKPNLNNEKTLFIGNDIWTDAYYISEYTLANVILFKSKITFNKEEFNKDLKTINCFENISDFKKIIEEETEFNYSKLKSFAKSYLISKTVGKLDLDLSKIYKKSDK
;
A
#
# COMPACT_ATOMS: atom_id res chain seq x y z
N MET A 1 15.06 -13.37 1.34
CA MET A 1 13.92 -13.63 0.41
C MET A 1 14.18 -12.79 -0.82
N ASN A 2 14.18 -13.36 -2.04
CA ASN A 2 14.52 -12.59 -3.24
C ASN A 2 13.26 -12.04 -3.89
N PHE A 3 13.04 -10.73 -3.74
CA PHE A 3 11.93 -10.05 -4.41
C PHE A 3 12.21 -9.91 -5.91
N GLU A 4 11.21 -10.26 -6.72
CA GLU A 4 11.25 -10.12 -8.18
C GLU A 4 10.48 -8.88 -8.64
N ASN A 5 9.54 -8.41 -7.81
CA ASN A 5 8.65 -7.31 -8.13
C ASN A 5 8.45 -6.38 -6.92
N VAL A 6 8.40 -5.08 -7.19
CA VAL A 6 8.04 -4.03 -6.23
C VAL A 6 6.86 -3.24 -6.77
N ILE A 7 5.84 -3.02 -5.95
CA ILE A 7 4.64 -2.26 -6.32
C ILE A 7 4.52 -1.08 -5.38
N PHE A 8 4.53 0.13 -5.93
CA PHE A 8 4.29 1.36 -5.19
C PHE A 8 2.80 1.69 -5.19
N GLY A 9 2.15 1.63 -4.03
CA GLY A 9 0.78 2.09 -3.81
C GLY A 9 0.77 3.57 -3.45
N ASN A 10 0.04 4.37 -4.23
CA ASN A 10 -0.24 5.79 -3.98
C ASN A 10 0.84 6.55 -3.17
N ILE A 11 2.01 6.72 -3.78
CA ILE A 11 3.17 7.42 -3.20
C ILE A 11 3.21 8.90 -3.58
N ASN A 12 2.05 9.55 -3.73
CA ASN A 12 1.93 10.94 -4.17
C ASN A 12 2.72 11.91 -3.29
N ASP A 13 2.83 11.58 -2.01
CA ASP A 13 3.54 12.37 -1.02
C ASP A 13 4.97 11.85 -0.75
N PHE A 14 5.51 10.90 -1.54
CA PHE A 14 6.88 10.43 -1.31
C PHE A 14 7.92 11.52 -1.56
N ASP A 15 8.99 11.49 -0.78
CA ASP A 15 10.19 12.25 -1.09
C ASP A 15 10.77 11.75 -2.43
N LYS A 16 10.84 12.65 -3.42
CA LYS A 16 11.34 12.34 -4.76
C LYS A 16 12.81 11.95 -4.77
N SER A 17 13.63 12.47 -3.84
CA SER A 17 15.03 12.06 -3.70
C SER A 17 15.12 10.60 -3.26
N LEU A 18 14.39 10.24 -2.21
CA LEU A 18 14.34 8.86 -1.73
C LEU A 18 13.75 7.93 -2.78
N LEU A 19 12.66 8.34 -3.45
CA LEU A 19 12.08 7.57 -4.54
C LEU A 19 13.10 7.31 -5.66
N LYS A 20 13.88 8.33 -6.04
CA LYS A 20 14.97 8.17 -7.02
C LYS A 20 15.97 7.12 -6.58
N GLU A 21 16.45 7.22 -5.34
CA GLU A 21 17.42 6.27 -4.79
C GLU A 21 16.90 4.84 -4.78
N ILE A 22 15.62 4.66 -4.44
CA ILE A 22 14.95 3.35 -4.48
C ILE A 22 14.88 2.83 -5.92
N ILE A 23 14.41 3.64 -6.87
CA ILE A 23 14.27 3.21 -8.27
C ILE A 23 15.63 2.90 -8.90
N ASP A 24 16.66 3.71 -8.64
CA ASP A 24 18.03 3.46 -9.11
C ASP A 24 18.54 2.11 -8.59
N TYR A 25 18.31 1.82 -7.30
CA TYR A 25 18.69 0.56 -6.70
C TYR A 25 17.89 -0.65 -7.25
N LEU A 26 16.58 -0.50 -7.48
CA LEU A 26 15.77 -1.56 -8.10
C LEU A 26 16.23 -1.86 -9.53
N ASN A 27 16.63 -0.84 -10.30
CA ASN A 27 17.23 -1.03 -11.62
C ASN A 27 18.57 -1.77 -11.53
N GLU A 28 19.44 -1.41 -10.58
CA GLU A 28 20.73 -2.10 -10.33
C GLU A 28 20.54 -3.60 -10.01
N LYS A 29 19.50 -3.93 -9.26
CA LYS A 29 19.15 -5.31 -8.89
C LYS A 29 18.29 -6.04 -9.91
N GLU A 30 17.96 -5.39 -11.03
CA GLU A 30 17.07 -5.94 -12.07
C GLU A 30 15.68 -6.34 -11.53
N ILE A 31 15.19 -5.66 -10.48
CA ILE A 31 13.88 -5.92 -9.88
C ILE A 31 12.82 -5.14 -10.65
N ASN A 32 11.74 -5.82 -11.04
CA ASN A 32 10.63 -5.16 -11.72
C ASN A 32 9.87 -4.25 -10.77
N TYR A 33 9.39 -3.11 -11.25
CA TYR A 33 8.57 -2.22 -10.43
C TYR A 33 7.41 -1.60 -11.19
N PHE A 34 6.35 -1.33 -10.43
CA PHE A 34 5.08 -0.80 -10.91
C PHE A 34 4.55 0.28 -9.96
N TYR A 35 3.76 1.21 -10.47
CA TYR A 35 3.08 2.22 -9.67
C TYR A 35 1.57 2.09 -9.83
N LEU A 36 0.86 1.97 -8.70
CA LEU A 36 -0.61 1.94 -8.63
C LEU A 36 -1.11 3.25 -8.02
N SER A 37 -1.71 4.09 -8.85
CA SER A 37 -2.18 5.40 -8.41
C SER A 37 -3.49 5.34 -7.61
N GLY A 38 -4.40 4.42 -7.94
CA GLY A 38 -5.78 4.43 -7.45
C GLY A 38 -6.64 5.60 -7.97
N LEU A 39 -6.06 6.48 -8.78
CA LEU A 39 -6.76 7.58 -9.46
C LEU A 39 -7.51 7.05 -10.68
N ASN A 40 -8.59 7.73 -11.07
CA ASN A 40 -9.21 7.51 -12.38
C ASN A 40 -8.18 7.74 -13.50
N GLU A 41 -8.23 6.93 -14.57
CA GLU A 41 -7.25 6.95 -15.65
C GLU A 41 -6.97 8.34 -16.26
N ASP A 42 -8.02 9.12 -16.54
CA ASP A 42 -7.85 10.41 -17.22
C ASP A 42 -7.11 11.41 -16.31
N PHE A 43 -7.56 11.53 -15.06
CA PHE A 43 -6.91 12.39 -14.08
C PHE A 43 -5.54 11.87 -13.65
N GLY A 44 -5.39 10.55 -13.54
CA GLY A 44 -4.15 9.90 -13.16
C GLY A 44 -3.02 10.20 -14.14
N LYS A 45 -3.28 10.13 -15.45
CA LYS A 45 -2.30 10.48 -16.48
C LYS A 45 -1.86 11.94 -16.39
N GLU A 46 -2.80 12.85 -16.12
CA GLU A 46 -2.50 14.27 -15.92
C GLU A 46 -1.65 14.47 -14.65
N TYR A 47 -2.05 13.84 -13.55
CA TYR A 47 -1.35 13.91 -12.27
C TYR A 47 0.10 13.44 -12.38
N ILE A 48 0.35 12.32 -13.06
CA ILE A 48 1.70 11.79 -13.30
C ILE A 48 2.60 12.82 -13.98
N LYS A 49 2.10 13.44 -15.06
CA LYS A 49 2.84 14.46 -15.82
C LYS A 49 3.08 15.70 -14.99
N ASN A 50 2.05 16.22 -14.33
CA ASN A 50 2.13 17.44 -13.53
C ASN A 50 3.09 17.29 -12.34
N ASN A 51 3.26 16.07 -11.83
CA ASN A 51 4.15 15.77 -10.71
C ASN A 51 5.50 15.16 -11.14
N ASN A 52 5.80 15.06 -12.43
CA ASN A 52 7.02 14.46 -12.99
C ASN A 52 7.27 13.02 -12.50
N PHE A 53 6.22 12.23 -12.29
CA PHE A 53 6.36 10.81 -11.94
C PHE A 53 6.75 9.95 -13.15
N ASP A 54 6.52 10.46 -14.36
CA ASP A 54 6.98 9.88 -15.62
C ASP A 54 8.51 9.84 -15.75
N TYR A 55 9.23 10.64 -14.96
CA TYR A 55 10.68 10.50 -14.80
C TYR A 55 11.09 9.18 -14.13
N PHE A 56 10.28 8.67 -13.21
CA PHE A 56 10.57 7.47 -12.42
C PHE A 56 9.96 6.20 -13.01
N PHE A 57 8.78 6.33 -13.61
CA PHE A 57 8.01 5.20 -14.11
C PHE A 57 7.66 5.41 -15.58
N ASN A 58 8.08 4.47 -16.42
CA ASN A 58 7.53 4.37 -17.77
C ASN A 58 6.01 4.23 -17.70
N PHE A 59 5.26 4.89 -18.59
CA PHE A 59 3.79 4.86 -18.57
C PHE A 59 3.18 3.45 -18.61
N ASN A 60 3.86 2.46 -19.20
CA ASN A 60 3.43 1.06 -19.21
C ASN A 60 3.58 0.31 -17.87
N LYS A 61 4.25 0.94 -16.89
CA LYS A 61 4.40 0.46 -15.51
C LYS A 61 3.48 1.19 -14.53
N ILE A 62 2.69 2.15 -15.01
CA ILE A 62 1.74 2.93 -14.22
C ILE A 62 0.34 2.37 -14.47
N TYR A 63 -0.39 2.10 -13.40
CA TYR A 63 -1.77 1.62 -13.47
C TYR A 63 -2.71 2.55 -12.70
N HIS A 64 -3.87 2.75 -13.31
CA HIS A 64 -4.93 3.61 -12.84
C HIS A 64 -6.23 2.80 -12.72
N VAL A 65 -7.19 3.35 -11.99
CA VAL A 65 -8.56 2.84 -12.02
C VAL A 65 -9.11 3.02 -13.42
N ASP A 66 -9.43 1.90 -14.05
CA ASP A 66 -9.99 1.81 -15.38
C ASP A 66 -11.44 1.30 -15.33
N LYS A 67 -12.08 1.30 -16.49
CA LYS A 67 -13.44 0.78 -16.62
C LYS A 67 -13.53 -0.71 -16.26
N SER A 68 -12.50 -1.50 -16.56
CA SER A 68 -12.51 -2.94 -16.30
C SER A 68 -12.62 -3.26 -14.81
N TYR A 69 -12.00 -2.45 -13.94
CA TYR A 69 -12.21 -2.52 -12.50
C TYR A 69 -13.62 -2.10 -12.10
N LEU A 70 -14.09 -0.95 -12.58
CA LEU A 70 -15.40 -0.41 -12.22
C LEU A 70 -16.55 -1.35 -12.58
N ASP A 71 -16.44 -2.05 -13.71
CA ASP A 71 -17.42 -3.03 -14.19
C ASP A 71 -17.46 -4.30 -13.30
N THR A 72 -16.47 -4.52 -12.42
CA THR A 72 -16.49 -5.64 -11.46
C THR A 72 -17.18 -5.33 -10.13
N LEU A 73 -17.56 -4.07 -9.92
CA LEU A 73 -18.12 -3.61 -8.65
C LEU A 73 -19.62 -3.87 -8.57
N SER A 74 -20.12 -4.03 -7.36
CA SER A 74 -21.57 -4.02 -7.11
C SER A 74 -22.17 -2.66 -7.47
N GLU A 75 -23.48 -2.60 -7.75
CA GLU A 75 -24.15 -1.34 -8.08
C GLU A 75 -23.94 -0.26 -6.99
N ILE A 76 -24.02 -0.65 -5.72
CA ILE A 76 -23.80 0.24 -4.56
C ILE A 76 -22.35 0.73 -4.54
N ASP A 77 -21.39 -0.17 -4.74
CA ASP A 77 -19.97 0.15 -4.74
C ASP A 77 -19.59 1.12 -5.88
N LEU A 78 -20.15 0.87 -7.06
CA LEU A 78 -19.96 1.71 -8.24
C LEU A 78 -20.56 3.10 -8.01
N GLU A 79 -21.77 3.17 -7.45
CA GLU A 79 -22.42 4.45 -7.11
C GLU A 79 -21.57 5.26 -6.13
N ILE A 80 -21.07 4.65 -5.06
CA ILE A 80 -20.20 5.30 -4.05
C ILE A 80 -18.95 5.89 -4.72
N ARG A 81 -18.26 5.12 -5.57
CA ARG A 81 -17.04 5.59 -6.25
C ARG A 81 -17.33 6.69 -7.25
N ASN A 82 -18.38 6.55 -8.06
CA ASN A 82 -18.79 7.59 -8.99
C ASN A 82 -19.13 8.90 -8.26
N ASN A 83 -19.80 8.82 -7.11
CA ASN A 83 -20.08 10.00 -6.28
C ASN A 83 -18.80 10.62 -5.71
N ASN A 84 -17.81 9.82 -5.33
CA ASN A 84 -16.52 10.33 -4.86
C ASN A 84 -15.70 10.98 -5.97
N TYR A 85 -15.60 10.34 -7.16
CA TYR A 85 -14.93 10.93 -8.32
C TYR A 85 -15.59 12.23 -8.79
N LYS A 86 -16.93 12.32 -8.72
CA LYS A 86 -17.65 13.57 -9.01
C LYS A 86 -17.36 14.69 -8.00
N LYS A 87 -17.14 14.33 -6.73
CA LYS A 87 -16.82 15.30 -5.67
C LYS A 87 -15.36 15.77 -5.74
N SER A 88 -14.45 14.87 -6.11
CA SER A 88 -13.01 15.10 -6.11
C SER A 88 -12.34 14.28 -7.21
N ASN A 89 -11.74 14.95 -8.19
CA ASN A 89 -11.01 14.28 -9.28
C ASN A 89 -9.76 13.55 -8.77
N ASP A 90 -9.21 14.00 -7.65
CA ASP A 90 -8.08 13.38 -6.95
C ASP A 90 -8.51 12.28 -5.97
N TYR A 91 -9.76 11.82 -6.02
CA TYR A 91 -10.19 10.68 -5.23
C TYR A 91 -9.37 9.42 -5.56
N ILE A 92 -8.82 8.81 -4.51
CA ILE A 92 -7.98 7.63 -4.60
C ILE A 92 -8.78 6.41 -4.14
N ASP A 93 -9.04 5.48 -5.07
CA ASP A 93 -9.64 4.19 -4.75
C ASP A 93 -8.60 3.25 -4.15
N GLN A 94 -8.62 3.18 -2.82
CA GLN A 94 -7.73 2.35 -2.02
C GLN A 94 -8.02 0.84 -2.16
N TYR A 95 -9.02 0.40 -2.92
CA TYR A 95 -9.29 -1.03 -3.10
C TYR A 95 -8.87 -1.56 -4.47
N TYR A 96 -8.56 -0.67 -5.41
CA TYR A 96 -8.06 -1.03 -6.74
C TYR A 96 -6.84 -1.95 -6.69
N LYS A 97 -5.93 -1.76 -5.72
CA LYS A 97 -4.74 -2.60 -5.53
C LYS A 97 -5.03 -4.09 -5.35
N ILE A 98 -6.17 -4.43 -4.72
CA ILE A 98 -6.59 -5.83 -4.56
C ILE A 98 -7.03 -6.40 -5.91
N TYR A 99 -7.82 -5.64 -6.67
CA TYR A 99 -8.20 -6.03 -8.03
C TYR A 99 -6.97 -6.17 -8.94
N PHE A 100 -6.03 -5.23 -8.85
CA PHE A 100 -4.78 -5.26 -9.62
C PHE A 100 -4.04 -6.59 -9.39
N LEU A 101 -3.80 -6.95 -8.14
CA LEU A 101 -3.07 -8.19 -7.81
C LEU A 101 -3.88 -9.44 -8.11
N THR A 102 -5.19 -9.46 -7.85
CA THR A 102 -5.97 -10.72 -7.93
C THR A 102 -6.61 -10.99 -9.29
N LYS A 103 -6.80 -9.96 -10.12
CA LYS A 103 -7.52 -10.07 -11.40
C LYS A 103 -6.72 -9.54 -12.58
N LEU A 104 -6.15 -8.34 -12.49
CA LEU A 104 -5.48 -7.70 -13.64
C LEU A 104 -4.08 -8.27 -13.88
N LYS A 105 -3.31 -8.50 -12.82
CA LYS A 105 -1.94 -9.02 -12.82
C LYS A 105 -1.75 -10.15 -11.80
N PRO A 106 -2.49 -11.28 -11.93
CA PRO A 106 -2.42 -12.41 -11.00
C PRO A 106 -1.03 -13.02 -10.88
N ASN A 107 -0.18 -12.88 -11.89
CA ASN A 107 1.21 -13.33 -11.83
C ASN A 107 2.06 -12.55 -10.82
N LEU A 108 1.66 -11.34 -10.43
CA LEU A 108 2.32 -10.53 -9.39
C LEU A 108 1.77 -10.85 -7.98
N ASN A 109 0.73 -11.68 -7.87
CA ASN A 109 0.15 -12.06 -6.58
C ASN A 109 0.92 -13.25 -5.98
N ASN A 110 2.11 -13.00 -5.46
CA ASN A 110 2.97 -14.01 -4.86
C ASN A 110 3.92 -13.41 -3.81
N GLU A 111 4.56 -14.27 -3.00
CA GLU A 111 5.45 -13.87 -1.91
C GLU A 111 6.74 -13.16 -2.37
N LYS A 112 7.10 -13.27 -3.65
CA LYS A 112 8.24 -12.55 -4.24
C LYS A 112 7.88 -11.14 -4.71
N THR A 113 6.66 -10.68 -4.42
CA THR A 113 6.21 -9.32 -4.71
C THR A 113 6.13 -8.53 -3.42
N LEU A 114 6.78 -7.36 -3.42
CA LEU A 114 6.77 -6.41 -2.31
C LEU A 114 5.88 -5.22 -2.65
N PHE A 115 4.84 -5.00 -1.87
CA PHE A 115 3.99 -3.83 -1.94
C PHE A 115 4.50 -2.76 -0.96
N ILE A 116 4.66 -1.54 -1.44
CA ILE A 116 5.06 -0.36 -0.68
C ILE A 116 3.85 0.55 -0.57
N GLY A 117 3.44 0.88 0.64
CA GLY A 117 2.36 1.83 0.89
C GLY A 117 2.61 2.68 2.13
N ASN A 118 1.54 3.28 2.64
CA ASN A 118 1.61 4.11 3.82
C ASN A 118 0.41 3.93 4.78
N ASP A 119 -0.70 3.34 4.34
CA ASP A 119 -1.89 3.14 5.15
C ASP A 119 -1.95 1.74 5.78
N ILE A 120 -2.00 1.68 7.11
CA ILE A 120 -2.08 0.43 7.88
C ILE A 120 -3.31 -0.39 7.49
N TRP A 121 -4.43 0.26 7.20
CA TRP A 121 -5.67 -0.43 6.89
C TRP A 121 -5.64 -0.98 5.47
N THR A 122 -5.51 -0.10 4.49
CA THR A 122 -5.72 -0.42 3.08
C THR A 122 -4.46 -0.90 2.36
N ASP A 123 -3.26 -0.44 2.74
CA ASP A 123 -2.00 -0.96 2.17
C ASP A 123 -1.50 -2.18 2.92
N ALA A 124 -1.49 -2.17 4.26
CA ALA A 124 -0.99 -3.32 5.01
C ALA A 124 -2.04 -4.41 5.21
N TYR A 125 -3.13 -4.13 5.93
CA TYR A 125 -4.08 -5.18 6.31
C TYR A 125 -4.76 -5.80 5.07
N TYR A 126 -5.35 -5.00 4.19
CA TYR A 126 -6.06 -5.53 3.01
C TYR A 126 -5.14 -6.29 2.05
N ILE A 127 -3.94 -5.79 1.74
CA ILE A 127 -3.00 -6.53 0.88
C ILE A 127 -2.58 -7.84 1.53
N SER A 128 -2.22 -7.83 2.82
CA SER A 128 -1.80 -9.05 3.54
C SER A 128 -2.92 -10.07 3.78
N GLU A 129 -4.18 -9.64 3.69
CA GLU A 129 -5.35 -10.50 3.89
C GLU A 129 -5.85 -11.11 2.58
N TYR A 130 -5.87 -10.31 1.50
CA TYR A 130 -6.51 -10.69 0.24
C TYR A 130 -5.52 -11.00 -0.88
N THR A 131 -4.21 -10.93 -0.62
CA THR A 131 -3.16 -11.21 -1.59
C THR A 131 -2.02 -11.99 -0.93
N LEU A 132 -1.09 -12.48 -1.74
CA LEU A 132 0.15 -13.14 -1.34
C LEU A 132 1.35 -12.20 -1.36
N ALA A 133 1.16 -10.92 -1.72
CA ALA A 133 2.24 -9.95 -1.75
C ALA A 133 2.67 -9.59 -0.31
N ASN A 134 3.97 -9.42 -0.12
CA ASN A 134 4.53 -8.89 1.11
C ASN A 134 4.35 -7.38 1.18
N VAL A 135 4.24 -6.81 2.38
CA VAL A 135 3.98 -5.37 2.56
C VAL A 135 5.02 -4.71 3.43
N ILE A 136 5.48 -3.55 2.99
CA ILE A 136 6.19 -2.58 3.83
C ILE A 136 5.52 -1.21 3.78
N LEU A 137 5.62 -0.48 4.88
CA LEU A 137 5.11 0.90 4.96
C LEU A 137 6.23 1.92 5.04
N PHE A 138 5.99 3.09 4.45
CA PHE A 138 6.88 4.23 4.60
C PHE A 138 6.64 4.92 5.94
N LYS A 139 7.64 4.87 6.81
CA LYS A 139 7.49 5.16 8.24
C LYS A 139 7.08 6.60 8.54
N SER A 140 7.57 7.57 7.78
CA SER A 140 7.32 9.00 8.04
C SER A 140 5.92 9.47 7.62
N LYS A 141 5.15 8.65 6.88
CA LYS A 141 3.83 9.02 6.35
C LYS A 141 2.75 7.98 6.66
N ILE A 142 2.91 7.27 7.77
CA ILE A 142 1.97 6.22 8.16
C ILE A 142 0.60 6.81 8.46
N THR A 143 -0.43 6.24 7.86
CA THR A 143 -1.83 6.54 8.15
C THR A 143 -2.60 5.30 8.61
N PHE A 144 -3.75 5.52 9.25
CA PHE A 144 -4.75 4.50 9.50
C PHE A 144 -6.11 5.04 9.06
N ASN A 145 -6.68 4.45 8.00
CA ASN A 145 -7.89 4.97 7.37
C ASN A 145 -7.75 6.43 6.91
N LYS A 146 -6.60 6.76 6.30
CA LYS A 146 -6.24 8.11 5.80
C LYS A 146 -6.00 9.16 6.88
N GLU A 147 -6.06 8.81 8.15
CA GLU A 147 -5.70 9.69 9.26
C GLU A 147 -4.27 9.41 9.71
N GLU A 148 -3.52 10.46 10.05
CA GLU A 148 -2.15 10.34 10.55
C GLU A 148 -2.08 9.41 11.77
N PHE A 149 -1.12 8.49 11.77
CA PHE A 149 -0.97 7.50 12.83
C PHE A 149 0.38 7.61 13.53
N ASN A 150 0.35 8.19 14.74
CA ASN A 150 1.56 8.56 15.50
C ASN A 150 1.94 7.56 16.60
N LYS A 151 1.48 6.31 16.51
CA LYS A 151 1.82 5.25 17.48
C LYS A 151 2.83 4.30 16.86
N ASP A 152 3.71 3.76 17.69
CA ASP A 152 4.68 2.76 17.26
C ASP A 152 3.99 1.51 16.67
N LEU A 153 4.35 1.18 15.43
CA LEU A 153 3.97 -0.08 14.79
C LEU A 153 5.02 -1.15 15.07
N LYS A 154 4.60 -2.23 15.75
CA LYS A 154 5.46 -3.42 15.97
C LYS A 154 5.03 -4.63 15.13
N THR A 155 4.17 -4.41 14.14
CA THR A 155 3.42 -5.47 13.46
C THR A 155 3.63 -5.50 11.95
N ILE A 156 4.26 -4.47 11.39
CA ILE A 156 4.47 -4.30 9.95
C ILE A 156 5.89 -3.80 9.75
N ASN A 157 6.58 -4.39 8.78
CA ASN A 157 7.91 -3.95 8.39
C ASN A 157 7.82 -2.54 7.77
N CYS A 158 8.69 -1.65 8.20
CA CYS A 158 8.68 -0.26 7.74
C CYS A 158 10.10 0.15 7.32
N PHE A 159 10.18 1.15 6.46
CA PHE A 159 11.45 1.79 6.09
C PHE A 159 11.32 3.31 6.17
N GLU A 160 12.44 3.98 6.42
CA GLU A 160 12.50 5.44 6.50
C GLU A 160 13.51 6.03 5.52
N ASN A 161 14.53 5.26 5.15
CA ASN A 161 15.60 5.68 4.26
C ASN A 161 16.02 4.53 3.33
N ILE A 162 16.91 4.83 2.38
CA ILE A 162 17.41 3.84 1.41
C ILE A 162 18.14 2.67 2.09
N SER A 163 18.85 2.90 3.20
CA SER A 163 19.56 1.82 3.89
C SER A 163 18.58 0.80 4.49
N ASP A 164 17.47 1.25 5.05
CA ASP A 164 16.42 0.37 5.57
C ASP A 164 15.77 -0.42 4.44
N PHE A 165 15.49 0.26 3.32
CA PHE A 165 14.93 -0.38 2.13
C PHE A 165 15.84 -1.48 1.59
N LYS A 166 17.14 -1.19 1.43
CA LYS A 166 18.14 -2.17 0.97
C LYS A 166 18.21 -3.39 1.89
N LYS A 167 18.22 -3.19 3.21
CA LYS A 167 18.18 -4.31 4.18
C LYS A 167 16.97 -5.21 3.96
N ILE A 168 15.79 -4.62 3.76
CA ILE A 168 14.56 -5.40 3.50
C ILE A 168 14.68 -6.23 2.23
N ILE A 169 15.29 -5.68 1.18
CA ILE A 169 15.46 -6.36 -0.12
C ILE A 169 16.54 -7.45 -0.07
N GLU A 170 17.64 -7.23 0.64
CA GLU A 170 18.82 -8.10 0.62
C GLU A 170 18.81 -9.17 1.72
N GLU A 171 18.23 -8.86 2.89
CA GLU A 171 18.20 -9.77 4.02
C GLU A 171 16.96 -10.70 3.97
N GLU A 172 17.04 -11.83 4.67
CA GLU A 172 15.87 -12.66 4.93
C GLU A 172 14.95 -11.98 5.95
N THR A 173 14.15 -11.03 5.47
CA THR A 173 13.12 -10.37 6.25
C THR A 173 11.92 -11.31 6.43
N GLU A 174 11.56 -11.61 7.67
CA GLU A 174 10.33 -12.35 7.99
C GLU A 174 9.12 -11.40 7.90
N PHE A 175 8.07 -11.83 7.19
CA PHE A 175 6.80 -11.11 7.10
C PHE A 175 5.73 -11.84 7.89
N ASN A 176 5.34 -11.28 9.03
CA ASN A 176 4.36 -11.89 9.94
C ASN A 176 3.22 -10.92 10.28
N TYR A 177 2.06 -11.16 9.66
CA TYR A 177 0.89 -10.29 9.79
C TYR A 177 -0.08 -10.71 10.90
N SER A 178 0.24 -11.70 11.73
CA SER A 178 -0.68 -12.23 12.76
C SER A 178 -1.18 -11.13 13.71
N LYS A 179 -0.29 -10.25 14.15
CA LYS A 179 -0.63 -9.12 15.02
C LYS A 179 -1.47 -8.06 14.29
N LEU A 180 -1.16 -7.79 13.02
CA LEU A 180 -1.95 -6.88 12.19
C LEU A 180 -3.39 -7.38 12.03
N LYS A 181 -3.56 -8.67 11.73
CA LYS A 181 -4.88 -9.31 11.61
C LYS A 181 -5.64 -9.28 12.93
N SER A 182 -4.96 -9.52 14.05
CA SER A 182 -5.55 -9.42 15.40
C SER A 182 -5.99 -7.99 15.74
N PHE A 183 -5.17 -6.99 15.41
CA PHE A 183 -5.51 -5.57 15.54
C PHE A 183 -6.73 -5.21 14.70
N ALA A 184 -6.74 -5.61 13.43
CA ALA A 184 -7.84 -5.34 12.51
C ALA A 184 -9.16 -5.95 12.99
N LYS A 185 -9.13 -7.20 13.46
CA LYS A 185 -10.28 -7.87 14.06
C LYS A 185 -10.81 -7.12 15.27
N SER A 186 -9.92 -6.70 16.18
CA SER A 186 -10.28 -5.93 17.37
C SER A 186 -10.93 -4.59 16.99
N TYR A 187 -10.35 -3.89 16.00
CA TYR A 187 -10.91 -2.64 15.48
C TYR A 187 -12.31 -2.84 14.90
N LEU A 188 -12.52 -3.83 14.04
CA LEU A 188 -13.83 -4.13 13.45
C LEU A 188 -14.88 -4.45 14.52
N ILE A 189 -14.55 -5.30 15.50
CA ILE A 189 -15.46 -5.59 16.61
C ILE A 189 -15.85 -4.31 17.35
N SER A 190 -14.89 -3.43 17.63
CA SER A 190 -15.17 -2.16 18.32
C SER A 190 -16.11 -1.24 17.54
N LYS A 191 -16.06 -1.27 16.20
CA LYS A 191 -16.93 -0.50 15.32
C LYS A 191 -18.33 -1.08 15.23
N THR A 192 -18.46 -2.40 15.25
CA THR A 192 -19.75 -3.09 15.12
C THR A 192 -20.53 -3.13 16.44
N VAL A 193 -19.86 -3.33 17.57
CA VAL A 193 -20.53 -3.55 18.87
C VAL A 193 -20.77 -2.23 19.63
N GLY A 194 -20.11 -1.14 19.25
CA GLY A 194 -20.10 0.12 20.00
C GLY A 194 -19.24 0.02 21.27
N LYS A 195 -18.27 0.94 21.44
CA LYS A 195 -17.27 1.03 22.53
C LYS A 195 -17.17 -0.22 23.44
N LEU A 196 -16.35 -1.17 23.01
CA LEU A 196 -15.56 -1.95 23.95
C LEU A 196 -14.33 -1.11 24.27
N ASP A 197 -14.13 -0.77 25.55
CA ASP A 197 -12.89 -0.12 26.01
C ASP A 197 -11.71 -1.01 25.65
N LEU A 198 -11.09 -0.70 24.52
CA LEU A 198 -9.89 -1.37 24.03
C LEU A 198 -8.73 -0.88 24.89
N ASP A 199 -8.36 -1.68 25.88
CA ASP A 199 -7.14 -1.49 26.65
C ASP A 199 -5.91 -1.76 25.77
N LEU A 200 -5.43 -0.70 25.14
CA LEU A 200 -4.25 -0.69 24.27
C LEU A 200 -2.93 -0.98 25.02
N SER A 201 -2.93 -1.00 26.36
CA SER A 201 -1.72 -1.31 27.15
C SER A 201 -1.23 -2.76 26.96
N LYS A 202 -2.10 -3.66 26.49
CA LYS A 202 -1.77 -5.07 26.21
C LYS A 202 -1.01 -5.31 24.90
N ILE A 203 -0.72 -4.25 24.13
CA ILE A 203 0.13 -4.30 22.93
C ILE A 203 1.63 -4.16 23.31
N TYR A 204 1.95 -4.06 24.62
CA TYR A 204 3.32 -4.13 25.12
C TYR A 204 3.81 -5.58 25.26
N LYS A 205 4.91 -5.91 24.58
CA LYS A 205 5.86 -6.90 25.11
C LYS A 205 6.81 -6.12 26.01
N LYS A 206 6.82 -6.43 27.31
CA LYS A 206 7.83 -5.97 28.25
C LYS A 206 9.19 -6.43 27.70
N SER A 207 10.13 -5.51 27.49
CA SER A 207 11.52 -5.89 27.24
C SER A 207 12.06 -6.42 28.55
N ASP A 208 12.39 -7.71 28.61
CA ASP A 208 13.20 -8.23 29.70
C ASP A 208 14.56 -7.53 29.63
N LYS A 209 14.92 -6.88 30.74
CA LYS A 209 16.27 -6.39 31.01
C LYS A 209 17.13 -7.57 31.46
#